data_AF-A0AAW1LBM5-F1
#
_entry.id   AF-A0AAW1LBM5-F1
#
_cell.length_a   1.000
_cell.length_b   1.000
_cell.length_c   1.000
_cell.angle_alpha   90.00
_cell.angle_beta   90.00
_cell.angle_gamma   90.00
#
_symmetry.space_group_name_H-M   'P 1'
#
loop_
_entity.id
_entity.type
_entity.pdbx_description
1 polymer ?
#
loop_
_entity_poly.entity_id
_entity_poly.type
_entity_poly.pdbx_seq_one_letter_code
_entity_poly.pdbx_strand_id
1 'polypeptide(L)'
;MYKHISASINKHRNNDAIMLYNENQQLQKLKYKDVESLSNVFFENLKYISEDSICFGLLMRHNILIPSLIFSLQRLNCLFIFLDENQRNPNESSKLLNKLGINENQIYKDINYIIQTSGTTDIQKVVRVGHNCIKSNIICLKNRLNITAEDVIYFGTCLTFDPSMIELYLALFSGAKLLLVDKKIGENPRHLYNILFKTNSVTFLQMCPSTFFQWSFSEIESIFQNSSLKSLLLGELSCWAFLAEITEAQEINLGCVLDDTVFEIKGDNSQKIMEGEGELFAVRTEYVI
;
A
#
# COMPACT_ATOMS: atom_id res chain seq x y z
N MET A 1 -5.56 -13.91 -1.26
CA MET A 1 -6.09 -12.58 -0.90
C MET A 1 -7.19 -12.13 -1.88
N TYR A 2 -6.91 -12.05 -3.20
CA TYR A 2 -7.83 -11.60 -4.25
C TYR A 2 -9.31 -12.03 -4.11
N LYS A 3 -9.61 -13.34 -4.01
CA LYS A 3 -10.99 -13.84 -3.94
C LYS A 3 -11.83 -13.21 -2.80
N HIS A 4 -11.22 -12.95 -1.65
CA HIS A 4 -11.92 -12.34 -0.53
C HIS A 4 -12.18 -10.85 -0.76
N ILE A 5 -11.19 -10.13 -1.30
CA ILE A 5 -11.37 -8.71 -1.65
C ILE A 5 -12.43 -8.58 -2.74
N SER A 6 -12.40 -9.43 -3.78
CA SER A 6 -13.43 -9.46 -4.83
C SER A 6 -14.84 -9.72 -4.27
N ALA A 7 -14.98 -10.65 -3.31
CA ALA A 7 -16.25 -10.88 -2.64
C ALA A 7 -16.72 -9.66 -1.82
N SER A 8 -15.79 -9.00 -1.11
CA SER A 8 -16.06 -7.77 -0.37
C SER A 8 -16.51 -6.62 -1.29
N ILE A 9 -15.76 -6.37 -2.37
CA ILE A 9 -16.08 -5.38 -3.41
C ILE A 9 -17.49 -5.62 -3.96
N ASN A 10 -17.82 -6.87 -4.30
CA ASN A 10 -19.13 -7.22 -4.83
C ASN A 10 -20.25 -7.02 -3.81
N LYS A 11 -20.02 -7.41 -2.55
CA LYS A 11 -20.99 -7.24 -1.46
C LYS A 11 -21.25 -5.76 -1.13
N HIS A 12 -20.21 -4.93 -1.19
CA HIS A 12 -20.25 -3.53 -0.79
C HIS A 12 -20.21 -2.55 -1.97
N ARG A 13 -20.59 -3.02 -3.16
CA ARG A 13 -20.46 -2.34 -4.47
C ARG A 13 -20.87 -0.86 -4.47
N ASN A 14 -21.92 -0.51 -3.73
CA ASN A 14 -22.50 0.83 -3.70
C ASN A 14 -22.02 1.71 -2.53
N ASN A 15 -21.25 1.14 -1.60
CA ASN A 15 -20.68 1.86 -0.46
C ASN A 15 -19.45 2.65 -0.92
N ASP A 16 -19.18 3.76 -0.23
CA ASP A 16 -17.91 4.47 -0.34
C ASP A 16 -16.77 3.50 0.05
N ALA A 17 -15.78 3.36 -0.82
CA ALA A 17 -14.58 2.55 -0.60
C ALA A 17 -13.38 3.44 -0.25
N ILE A 18 -13.25 4.57 -0.96
CA ILE A 18 -12.13 5.48 -0.83
C ILE A 18 -12.67 6.89 -0.65
N MET A 19 -12.12 7.62 0.31
CA MET A 19 -12.38 9.03 0.55
C MET A 19 -11.04 9.75 0.49
N LEU A 20 -10.84 10.65 -0.46
CA LEU A 20 -9.62 11.44 -0.60
C LEU A 20 -9.93 12.90 -0.26
N TYR A 21 -9.26 13.42 0.76
CA TYR A 21 -9.23 14.85 1.03
C TYR A 21 -8.07 15.48 0.24
N ASN A 22 -8.39 16.08 -0.91
CA ASN A 22 -7.39 16.58 -1.85
C ASN A 22 -6.77 17.91 -1.40
N GLU A 23 -5.75 18.39 -2.12
CA GLU A 23 -5.06 19.65 -1.83
C GLU A 23 -5.97 20.90 -1.79
N ASN A 24 -7.11 20.86 -2.48
CA ASN A 24 -8.13 21.90 -2.48
C ASN A 24 -9.13 21.79 -1.32
N GLN A 25 -8.86 20.92 -0.35
CA GLN A 25 -9.71 20.62 0.80
C GLN A 25 -11.10 20.08 0.41
N GLN A 26 -11.19 19.44 -0.76
CA GLN A 26 -12.42 18.83 -1.24
C GLN A 26 -12.37 17.32 -1.04
N LEU A 27 -13.48 16.77 -0.56
CA LEU A 27 -13.64 15.34 -0.36
C LEU A 27 -14.09 14.68 -1.67
N GLN A 28 -13.18 13.94 -2.29
CA GLN A 28 -13.48 13.05 -3.41
C GLN A 28 -13.80 11.66 -2.87
N LYS A 29 -14.73 10.96 -3.53
CA LYS A 29 -15.18 9.64 -3.11
C LYS A 29 -15.23 8.68 -4.28
N LEU A 30 -14.69 7.49 -4.09
CA LEU A 30 -14.90 6.35 -4.98
C LEU A 30 -15.67 5.27 -4.23
N LYS A 31 -16.64 4.68 -4.91
CA LYS A 31 -17.36 3.50 -4.42
C LYS A 31 -16.59 2.23 -4.77
N TYR A 32 -16.95 1.13 -4.12
CA TYR A 32 -16.35 -0.17 -4.41
C TYR A 32 -16.48 -0.60 -5.88
N LYS A 33 -17.57 -0.26 -6.57
CA LYS A 33 -17.69 -0.47 -8.02
C LYS A 33 -16.68 0.32 -8.85
N ASP A 34 -16.29 1.50 -8.40
CA ASP A 34 -15.34 2.37 -9.11
C ASP A 34 -13.92 1.81 -8.92
N VAL A 35 -13.61 1.28 -7.73
CA VAL A 35 -12.38 0.51 -7.45
C VAL A 35 -12.27 -0.71 -8.37
N GLU A 36 -13.35 -1.48 -8.52
CA GLU A 36 -13.39 -2.62 -9.45
C GLU A 36 -13.15 -2.18 -10.90
N SER A 37 -13.79 -1.08 -11.32
CA SER A 37 -13.73 -0.59 -12.69
C SER A 37 -12.31 -0.12 -13.05
N LEU A 38 -11.69 0.66 -12.16
CA LEU A 38 -10.29 1.08 -12.30
C LEU A 38 -9.32 -0.11 -12.23
N SER A 39 -9.59 -1.10 -11.36
CA SER A 39 -8.79 -2.31 -11.28
C SER A 39 -8.82 -3.10 -12.59
N ASN A 40 -9.96 -3.16 -13.28
CA ASN A 40 -10.06 -3.78 -14.59
C ASN A 40 -9.21 -3.06 -15.65
N VAL A 41 -9.17 -1.73 -15.62
CA VAL A 41 -8.29 -0.94 -16.51
C VAL A 41 -6.82 -1.29 -16.27
N PHE A 42 -6.38 -1.31 -14.99
CA PHE A 42 -5.02 -1.74 -14.65
C PHE A 42 -4.75 -3.18 -15.08
N PHE A 43 -5.71 -4.09 -14.90
CA PHE A 43 -5.57 -5.48 -15.28
C PHE A 43 -5.33 -5.63 -16.79
N GLU A 44 -6.15 -4.98 -17.60
CA GLU A 44 -6.03 -5.04 -19.06
C GLU A 44 -4.69 -4.49 -19.58
N ASN A 45 -4.18 -3.44 -18.92
CA ASN A 45 -2.89 -2.85 -19.28
C ASN A 45 -1.69 -3.68 -18.82
N LEU A 46 -1.79 -4.38 -17.69
CA LEU A 46 -0.69 -5.12 -17.09
C LEU A 46 -0.65 -6.60 -17.48
N LYS A 47 -1.77 -7.20 -17.90
CA LYS A 47 -1.87 -8.66 -18.16
C LYS A 47 -0.93 -9.20 -19.24
N TYR A 48 -0.51 -8.35 -20.17
CA TYR A 48 0.43 -8.72 -21.24
C TYR A 48 1.90 -8.65 -20.79
N ILE A 49 2.14 -7.97 -19.67
CA ILE A 49 3.47 -7.83 -19.07
C ILE A 49 3.60 -8.81 -17.91
N SER A 50 2.53 -9.10 -17.17
CA SER A 50 2.54 -10.00 -16.01
C SER A 50 2.83 -11.45 -16.40
N GLU A 51 4.07 -11.87 -16.20
CA GLU A 51 4.48 -13.28 -16.16
C GLU A 51 4.67 -13.73 -14.70
N ASP A 52 4.74 -15.04 -14.43
CA ASP A 52 4.80 -15.65 -13.09
C ASP A 52 6.00 -15.19 -12.21
N SER A 53 6.89 -14.35 -12.74
CA SER A 53 8.15 -13.91 -12.12
C SER A 53 8.34 -12.39 -12.05
N ILE A 54 7.36 -11.56 -12.44
CA ILE A 54 7.56 -10.09 -12.44
C ILE A 54 7.24 -9.46 -11.08
N CYS A 55 8.22 -8.69 -10.57
CA CYS A 55 8.05 -7.77 -9.45
C CYS A 55 7.82 -6.34 -9.97
N PHE A 56 6.72 -5.71 -9.57
CA PHE A 56 6.44 -4.31 -9.90
C PHE A 56 7.05 -3.37 -8.86
N GLY A 57 7.91 -2.45 -9.31
CA GLY A 57 8.41 -1.33 -8.49
C GLY A 57 7.45 -0.14 -8.58
N LEU A 58 6.83 0.22 -7.46
CA LEU A 58 5.82 1.25 -7.37
C LEU A 58 6.40 2.50 -6.71
N LEU A 59 6.74 3.52 -7.50
CA LEU A 59 7.11 4.82 -6.97
C LEU A 59 5.89 5.73 -6.98
N MET A 60 5.17 5.78 -5.85
CA MET A 60 3.91 6.51 -5.75
C MET A 60 3.77 7.17 -4.38
N ARG A 61 3.05 8.29 -4.33
CA ARG A 61 2.52 8.84 -3.07
C ARG A 61 1.14 8.28 -2.79
N HIS A 62 0.62 8.47 -1.57
CA HIS A 62 -0.77 8.16 -1.25
C HIS A 62 -1.70 8.82 -2.26
N ASN A 63 -2.44 8.00 -3.01
CA ASN A 63 -3.36 8.47 -4.01
C ASN A 63 -4.53 7.49 -4.19
N ILE A 64 -5.57 7.98 -4.85
CA ILE A 64 -6.85 7.29 -4.98
C ILE A 64 -6.78 6.02 -5.86
N LEU A 65 -5.72 5.85 -6.66
CA LEU A 65 -5.55 4.72 -7.57
C LEU A 65 -4.94 3.49 -6.91
N ILE A 66 -4.22 3.66 -5.78
CA ILE A 66 -3.51 2.57 -5.09
C ILE A 66 -4.41 1.37 -4.82
N PRO A 67 -5.63 1.51 -4.23
CA PRO A 67 -6.44 0.33 -3.93
C PRO A 67 -6.83 -0.46 -5.18
N SER A 68 -7.11 0.23 -6.29
CA SER A 68 -7.45 -0.38 -7.58
C SER A 68 -6.24 -1.05 -8.24
N LEU A 69 -5.07 -0.43 -8.18
CA LEU A 69 -3.81 -0.98 -8.68
C LEU A 69 -3.42 -2.23 -7.91
N ILE A 70 -3.39 -2.16 -6.58
CA ILE A 70 -3.08 -3.32 -5.74
C ILE A 70 -4.09 -4.44 -5.96
N PHE A 71 -5.39 -4.13 -6.05
CA PHE A 71 -6.39 -5.16 -6.36
C PHE A 71 -6.17 -5.83 -7.73
N SER A 72 -5.72 -5.07 -8.73
CA SER A 72 -5.33 -5.61 -10.04
C SER A 72 -4.09 -6.52 -9.95
N LEU A 73 -3.04 -6.08 -9.27
CA LEU A 73 -1.83 -6.88 -9.06
C LEU A 73 -2.15 -8.18 -8.30
N GLN A 74 -3.06 -8.14 -7.34
CA GLN A 74 -3.56 -9.33 -6.66
C GLN A 74 -4.33 -10.29 -7.58
N ARG A 75 -5.03 -9.77 -8.60
CA ARG A 75 -5.72 -10.59 -9.61
C ARG A 75 -4.74 -11.27 -10.55
N LEU A 76 -3.68 -10.55 -10.94
CA LEU A 76 -2.60 -11.05 -11.78
C LEU A 76 -1.60 -11.94 -11.03
N ASN A 77 -1.75 -12.06 -9.71
CA ASN A 77 -0.81 -12.76 -8.84
C ASN A 77 0.62 -12.20 -8.94
N CYS A 78 0.72 -10.88 -9.15
CA CYS A 78 2.00 -10.18 -9.26
C CYS A 78 2.48 -9.70 -7.90
N LEU A 79 3.78 -9.89 -7.67
CA LEU A 79 4.54 -9.32 -6.58
C LEU A 79 4.78 -7.82 -6.85
N PHE A 80 4.80 -7.01 -5.79
CA PHE A 80 5.17 -5.60 -5.88
C PHE A 80 5.97 -5.12 -4.66
N ILE A 81 6.63 -3.98 -4.82
CA ILE A 81 7.34 -3.24 -3.77
C ILE A 81 7.06 -1.74 -3.94
N PHE A 82 6.77 -1.03 -2.86
CA PHE A 82 6.75 0.43 -2.87
C PHE A 82 8.16 0.98 -2.70
N LEU A 83 8.51 1.96 -3.53
CA LEU A 83 9.83 2.59 -3.57
C LEU A 83 9.79 3.96 -2.90
N ASP A 84 10.90 4.34 -2.26
CA ASP A 84 11.12 5.69 -1.74
C ASP A 84 11.46 6.66 -2.89
N GLU A 85 11.14 7.95 -2.75
CA GLU A 85 11.54 9.02 -3.68
C GLU A 85 13.05 9.08 -3.91
N ASN A 86 13.84 8.70 -2.90
CA ASN A 86 15.29 8.60 -3.04
C ASN A 86 15.74 7.47 -3.99
N GLN A 87 14.84 6.52 -4.28
CA GLN A 87 15.06 5.36 -5.17
C GLN A 87 14.50 5.61 -6.57
N ARG A 88 14.14 6.86 -6.89
CA ARG A 88 13.54 7.27 -8.17
C ARG A 88 14.45 7.08 -9.38
N ASN A 89 15.75 6.90 -9.18
CA ASN A 89 16.69 6.78 -10.30
C ASN A 89 16.40 5.48 -11.09
N PRO A 90 15.96 5.56 -12.36
CA PRO A 90 15.62 4.38 -13.15
C PRO A 90 16.79 3.38 -13.28
N ASN A 91 18.02 3.91 -13.29
CA ASN A 91 19.27 3.15 -13.33
C ASN A 91 19.57 2.38 -12.02
N GLU A 92 18.77 2.58 -10.97
CA GLU A 92 18.79 1.80 -9.74
C GLU A 92 17.71 0.72 -9.68
N SER A 93 16.70 0.70 -10.55
CA SER A 93 15.57 -0.24 -10.42
C SER A 93 15.97 -1.71 -10.62
N SER A 94 16.83 -1.99 -11.60
CA SER A 94 17.43 -3.33 -11.81
C SER A 94 18.48 -3.68 -10.76
N LYS A 95 19.26 -2.69 -10.30
CA LYS A 95 20.14 -2.83 -9.12
C LYS A 95 19.35 -3.07 -7.84
N LEU A 96 18.14 -2.53 -7.74
CA LEU A 96 17.25 -2.67 -6.61
C LEU A 96 16.75 -4.11 -6.55
N LEU A 97 16.28 -4.70 -7.65
CA LEU A 97 15.89 -6.12 -7.69
C LEU A 97 17.04 -7.05 -7.25
N ASN A 98 18.26 -6.81 -7.75
CA ASN A 98 19.47 -7.55 -7.34
C ASN A 98 19.84 -7.31 -5.87
N LYS A 99 19.81 -6.05 -5.40
CA LYS A 99 20.00 -5.67 -3.99
C LYS A 99 18.90 -6.24 -3.10
N LEU A 100 17.72 -6.48 -3.66
CA LEU A 100 16.58 -7.09 -2.98
C LEU A 100 16.71 -8.62 -2.89
N GLY A 101 17.71 -9.21 -3.56
CA GLY A 101 17.90 -10.65 -3.66
C GLY A 101 16.76 -11.33 -4.44
N ILE A 102 16.08 -10.61 -5.33
CA ILE A 102 15.04 -11.16 -6.21
C ILE A 102 15.78 -11.82 -7.38
N ASN A 103 15.88 -13.15 -7.34
CA ASN A 103 16.55 -13.92 -8.38
C ASN A 103 15.56 -14.13 -9.54
N GLU A 104 15.98 -13.74 -10.74
CA GLU A 104 15.20 -13.83 -11.99
C GLU A 104 14.77 -15.27 -12.33
N ASN A 105 15.50 -16.27 -11.80
CA ASN A 105 15.21 -17.69 -12.00
C ASN A 105 14.34 -18.30 -10.89
N GLN A 106 13.94 -17.52 -9.88
CA GLN A 106 13.17 -17.99 -8.74
C GLN A 106 11.71 -17.55 -8.86
N ILE A 107 10.81 -18.54 -8.94
CA ILE A 107 9.38 -18.28 -8.97
C ILE A 107 8.94 -17.86 -7.55
N TYR A 108 8.51 -16.61 -7.39
CA TYR A 108 7.98 -16.09 -6.12
C TYR A 108 6.50 -16.42 -5.94
N LYS A 109 6.12 -17.65 -6.28
CA LYS A 109 4.77 -18.17 -6.11
C LYS A 109 4.41 -18.00 -4.63
N ASP A 110 3.25 -17.42 -4.37
CA ASP A 110 2.72 -17.13 -3.03
C ASP A 110 3.31 -15.94 -2.27
N ILE A 111 4.19 -15.12 -2.88
CA ILE A 111 4.57 -13.79 -2.32
C ILE A 111 3.57 -12.72 -2.73
N ASN A 112 3.14 -11.90 -1.76
CA ASN A 112 2.19 -10.82 -1.95
C ASN A 112 2.86 -9.50 -2.29
N TYR A 113 3.82 -9.09 -1.45
CA TYR A 113 4.59 -7.86 -1.60
C TYR A 113 5.94 -8.00 -0.91
N ILE A 114 6.84 -7.07 -1.22
CA ILE A 114 8.14 -6.93 -0.59
C ILE A 114 8.24 -5.58 0.09
N ILE A 115 8.95 -5.55 1.22
CA ILE A 115 9.28 -4.33 1.97
C ILE A 115 10.77 -4.31 2.29
N GLN A 116 11.32 -3.10 2.28
CA GLN A 116 12.65 -2.82 2.76
C GLN A 116 12.57 -2.21 4.15
N THR A 117 13.37 -2.73 5.08
CA THR A 117 13.52 -2.15 6.41
C THR A 117 14.94 -1.64 6.59
N SER A 118 15.09 -0.51 7.29
CA SER A 118 16.38 -0.05 7.78
C SER A 118 16.86 -1.05 8.83
N GLY A 119 17.84 -1.87 8.47
CA GLY A 119 18.56 -2.67 9.45
C GLY A 119 19.35 -1.76 10.39
N THR A 120 19.73 -2.27 11.57
CA THR A 120 20.76 -1.65 12.42
C THR A 120 22.16 -1.65 11.78
N THR A 121 22.30 -2.35 10.66
CA THR A 121 23.44 -2.36 9.74
C THR A 121 23.11 -1.45 8.56
N ASP A 122 24.08 -0.76 7.94
CA ASP A 122 23.90 0.10 6.74
C ASP A 122 23.32 -0.62 5.50
N ILE A 123 22.97 -1.89 5.64
CA ILE A 123 22.35 -2.76 4.66
C ILE A 123 20.85 -2.87 4.97
N GLN A 124 20.02 -2.38 4.04
CA GLN A 124 18.56 -2.55 4.10
C GLN A 124 18.17 -4.03 3.99
N LYS A 125 17.31 -4.51 4.89
CA LYS A 125 16.82 -5.89 4.89
C LYS A 125 15.58 -5.99 4.00
N VAL A 126 15.47 -7.08 3.26
CA VAL A 126 14.31 -7.38 2.43
C VAL A 126 13.40 -8.38 3.11
N VAL A 127 12.15 -7.99 3.29
CA VAL A 127 11.09 -8.83 3.84
C VAL A 127 10.14 -9.20 2.71
N ARG A 128 10.01 -10.49 2.41
CA ARG A 128 9.04 -11.02 1.45
C ARG A 128 7.80 -11.46 2.22
N VAL A 129 6.67 -10.80 2.01
CA VAL A 129 5.42 -11.11 2.73
C VAL A 129 4.54 -11.99 1.86
N GLY A 130 4.28 -13.22 2.32
CA GLY A 130 3.44 -14.18 1.61
C GLY A 130 1.95 -13.85 1.64
N HIS A 131 1.18 -14.27 0.62
CA HIS A 131 -0.28 -14.08 0.55
C HIS A 131 -1.00 -14.65 1.78
N ASN A 132 -0.57 -15.82 2.28
CA ASN A 132 -1.17 -16.45 3.46
C ASN A 132 -0.82 -15.70 4.76
N CYS A 133 0.38 -15.13 4.86
CA CYS A 133 0.81 -14.33 5.99
C CYS A 133 -0.11 -13.11 6.16
N ILE A 134 -0.17 -12.24 5.15
CA ILE A 134 -1.00 -11.03 5.22
C ILE A 134 -2.49 -11.37 5.31
N LYS A 135 -2.98 -12.40 4.60
CA LYS A 135 -4.39 -12.81 4.70
C LYS A 135 -4.77 -13.23 6.12
N SER A 136 -3.97 -14.08 6.76
CA SER A 136 -4.24 -14.54 8.13
C SER A 136 -4.19 -13.39 9.12
N ASN A 137 -3.22 -12.47 8.95
CA ASN A 137 -3.13 -11.27 9.77
C ASN A 137 -4.39 -10.40 9.66
N ILE A 138 -4.85 -10.12 8.43
CA ILE A 138 -6.07 -9.31 8.20
C ILE A 138 -7.32 -9.97 8.76
N ILE A 139 -7.48 -11.29 8.62
CA ILE A 139 -8.61 -12.01 9.24
C ILE A 139 -8.56 -11.88 10.76
N CYS A 140 -7.37 -12.05 11.37
CA CYS A 140 -7.19 -11.93 12.80
C CYS A 140 -7.52 -10.51 13.30
N LEU A 141 -6.94 -9.49 12.67
CA LEU A 141 -7.16 -8.08 13.02
C LEU A 141 -8.61 -7.67 12.84
N LYS A 142 -9.24 -8.02 11.70
CA LYS A 142 -10.65 -7.75 11.44
C LYS A 142 -11.53 -8.31 12.56
N ASN A 143 -11.29 -9.56 12.99
CA ASN A 143 -12.09 -10.21 14.01
C ASN A 143 -11.79 -9.66 15.42
N ARG A 144 -10.53 -9.39 15.75
CA ARG A 144 -10.14 -8.87 17.07
C ARG A 144 -10.61 -7.44 17.30
N LEU A 145 -10.57 -6.62 16.26
CA LEU A 145 -10.94 -5.21 16.30
C LEU A 145 -12.38 -4.95 15.86
N ASN A 146 -13.13 -6.01 15.53
CA ASN A 146 -14.51 -5.94 15.03
C ASN A 146 -14.68 -4.97 13.86
N ILE A 147 -13.76 -5.00 12.89
CA ILE A 147 -13.86 -4.13 11.70
C ILE A 147 -15.01 -4.58 10.79
N THR A 148 -15.80 -3.61 10.39
CA THR A 148 -17.02 -3.73 9.58
C THR A 148 -17.00 -2.76 8.39
N ALA A 149 -18.01 -2.86 7.53
CA ALA A 149 -18.17 -1.95 6.39
C ALA A 149 -18.59 -0.51 6.79
N GLU A 150 -18.93 -0.28 8.06
CA GLU A 150 -19.25 1.06 8.58
C GLU A 150 -18.00 1.84 9.00
N ASP A 151 -16.88 1.15 9.16
CA ASP A 151 -15.64 1.72 9.66
C ASP A 151 -14.94 2.62 8.64
N VAL A 152 -14.17 3.57 9.18
CA VAL A 152 -13.33 4.49 8.43
C VAL A 152 -11.90 4.28 8.93
N ILE A 153 -11.05 3.74 8.05
CA ILE A 153 -9.63 3.48 8.30
C ILE A 153 -8.85 4.64 7.69
N TYR A 154 -8.03 5.32 8.49
CA TYR A 154 -7.07 6.29 7.96
C TYR A 154 -5.92 5.56 7.28
N PHE A 155 -5.64 5.92 6.02
CA PHE A 155 -4.53 5.41 5.22
C PHE A 155 -3.46 6.49 5.12
N GLY A 156 -2.60 6.50 6.12
CA GLY A 156 -1.59 7.55 6.32
C GLY A 156 -0.19 7.02 6.57
N THR A 157 -0.04 5.72 6.83
CA THR A 157 1.29 5.12 7.00
C THR A 157 2.03 5.12 5.68
N CYS A 158 3.29 5.59 5.69
CA CYS A 158 4.14 5.61 4.50
C CYS A 158 4.11 4.26 3.75
N LEU A 159 3.94 4.30 2.43
CA LEU A 159 3.71 3.11 1.59
C LEU A 159 4.90 2.14 1.58
N THR A 160 6.10 2.64 1.86
CA THR A 160 7.32 1.82 1.98
C THR A 160 7.38 1.02 3.29
N PHE A 161 6.45 1.26 4.22
CA PHE A 161 6.35 0.55 5.50
C PHE A 161 5.17 -0.41 5.50
N ASP A 162 5.32 -1.51 6.23
CA ASP A 162 4.36 -2.61 6.23
C ASP A 162 3.01 -2.34 6.88
N PRO A 163 2.86 -1.39 7.83
CA PRO A 163 1.54 -1.12 8.40
C PRO A 163 0.59 -0.43 7.40
N SER A 164 1.11 0.18 6.32
CA SER A 164 0.30 0.70 5.21
C SER A 164 -0.50 -0.42 4.52
N MET A 165 0.07 -1.63 4.43
CA MET A 165 -0.59 -2.77 3.83
C MET A 165 -1.70 -3.32 4.71
N ILE A 166 -1.54 -3.20 6.03
CA ILE A 166 -2.61 -3.50 6.98
C ILE A 166 -3.78 -2.54 6.77
N GLU A 167 -3.54 -1.23 6.72
CA GLU A 167 -4.58 -0.22 6.49
C GLU A 167 -5.36 -0.50 5.19
N LEU A 168 -4.64 -0.71 4.08
CA LEU A 168 -5.25 -0.97 2.78
C LEU A 168 -6.05 -2.27 2.76
N TYR A 169 -5.45 -3.38 3.15
CA TYR A 169 -6.11 -4.68 3.06
C TYR A 169 -7.24 -4.81 4.08
N LEU A 170 -7.11 -4.24 5.27
CA LEU A 170 -8.17 -4.29 6.29
C LEU A 170 -9.43 -3.59 5.79
N ALA A 171 -9.28 -2.45 5.09
CA ALA A 171 -10.41 -1.74 4.51
C ALA A 171 -11.07 -2.56 3.39
N LEU A 172 -10.30 -2.93 2.36
CA LEU A 172 -10.81 -3.65 1.20
C LEU A 172 -11.41 -5.02 1.56
N PHE A 173 -10.81 -5.73 2.51
CA PHE A 173 -11.29 -7.03 2.97
C PHE A 173 -12.59 -6.94 3.78
N SER A 174 -12.81 -5.83 4.49
CA SER A 174 -13.95 -5.66 5.41
C SER A 174 -15.11 -4.88 4.80
N GLY A 175 -14.93 -4.26 3.64
CA GLY A 175 -15.91 -3.35 3.05
C GLY A 175 -15.90 -1.95 3.67
N ALA A 176 -14.88 -1.64 4.47
CA ALA A 176 -14.74 -0.36 5.18
C ALA A 176 -14.27 0.75 4.22
N LYS A 177 -14.30 1.99 4.69
CA LYS A 177 -13.80 3.14 3.92
C LYS A 177 -12.33 3.38 4.22
N LEU A 178 -11.55 3.65 3.18
CA LEU A 178 -10.16 4.09 3.28
C LEU A 178 -10.10 5.62 3.12
N LEU A 179 -9.71 6.33 4.17
CA LEU A 179 -9.55 7.79 4.15
C LEU A 179 -8.09 8.15 3.86
N LEU A 180 -7.86 8.87 2.77
CA LEU A 180 -6.59 9.45 2.39
C LEU A 180 -6.64 10.96 2.61
N VAL A 181 -5.51 11.53 3.02
CA VAL A 181 -5.34 12.97 3.15
C VAL A 181 -4.12 13.36 2.33
N ASP A 182 -4.25 14.39 1.50
CA ASP A 182 -3.13 14.94 0.75
C ASP A 182 -1.95 15.28 1.68
N LYS A 183 -0.73 15.01 1.21
CA LYS A 183 0.49 15.15 2.02
C LYS A 183 0.64 16.55 2.60
N LYS A 184 0.41 17.61 1.81
CA LYS A 184 0.57 19.00 2.28
C LYS A 184 -0.39 19.34 3.41
N ILE A 185 -1.57 18.71 3.39
CA ILE A 185 -2.60 18.88 4.40
C ILE A 185 -2.26 18.06 5.65
N GLY A 186 -1.79 16.83 5.46
CA GLY A 186 -1.39 15.92 6.53
C GLY A 186 -0.19 16.39 7.35
N GLU A 187 0.67 17.23 6.78
CA GLU A 187 1.83 17.84 7.46
C GLU A 187 1.44 18.83 8.57
N ASN A 188 0.20 19.34 8.59
CA ASN A 188 -0.29 20.17 9.68
C ASN A 188 -1.06 19.31 10.70
N PRO A 189 -0.53 19.07 11.92
CA PRO A 189 -1.15 18.14 12.88
C PRO A 189 -2.57 18.52 13.26
N ARG A 190 -2.84 19.82 13.46
CA ARG A 190 -4.16 20.32 13.83
C ARG A 190 -5.17 20.18 12.70
N HIS A 191 -4.73 20.42 11.47
CA HIS A 191 -5.59 20.25 10.30
C HIS A 191 -5.91 18.76 10.08
N LEU A 192 -4.91 17.88 10.20
CA LEU A 192 -5.11 16.44 10.15
C LEU A 192 -6.11 15.98 11.23
N TYR A 193 -5.93 16.40 12.48
CA TYR A 193 -6.87 16.08 13.58
C TYR A 193 -8.33 16.42 13.22
N ASN A 194 -8.56 17.62 12.69
CA ASN A 194 -9.91 18.05 12.29
C ASN A 194 -10.47 17.17 11.18
N ILE A 195 -9.66 16.82 10.18
CA ILE A 195 -10.07 15.94 9.10
C ILE A 195 -10.46 14.55 9.63
N LEU A 196 -9.61 13.96 10.47
CA LEU A 196 -9.82 12.60 10.96
C LEU A 196 -11.05 12.52 11.88
N PHE A 197 -11.16 13.41 12.86
CA PHE A 197 -12.12 13.24 13.95
C PHE A 197 -13.34 14.16 13.89
N LYS A 198 -13.24 15.32 13.23
CA LYS A 198 -14.37 16.28 13.17
C LYS A 198 -15.19 16.17 11.89
N THR A 199 -14.58 15.83 10.76
CA THR A 199 -15.30 15.74 9.48
C THR A 199 -15.50 14.32 8.96
N ASN A 200 -14.54 13.40 9.13
CA ASN A 200 -14.62 12.07 8.50
C ASN A 200 -14.90 10.92 9.45
N SER A 201 -14.93 11.18 10.76
CA SER A 201 -15.26 10.19 11.79
C SER A 201 -14.44 8.89 11.69
N VAL A 202 -13.12 9.01 11.69
CA VAL A 202 -12.18 7.87 11.67
C VAL A 202 -12.44 6.94 12.86
N THR A 203 -12.64 5.65 12.57
CA THR A 203 -12.93 4.63 13.58
C THR A 203 -11.74 3.70 13.85
N PHE A 204 -10.80 3.58 12.92
CA PHE A 204 -9.53 2.87 13.09
C PHE A 204 -8.38 3.79 12.73
N LEU A 205 -7.44 3.94 13.67
CA LEU A 205 -6.23 4.72 13.51
C LEU A 205 -5.03 3.88 13.91
N GLN A 206 -4.04 3.84 13.02
CA GLN A 206 -2.72 3.33 13.31
C GLN A 206 -1.71 4.43 13.00
N MET A 207 -0.79 4.70 13.92
CA MET A 207 0.25 5.70 13.70
C MET A 207 1.43 5.56 14.66
N CYS A 208 2.56 6.13 14.28
CA CYS A 208 3.71 6.22 15.16
C CYS A 208 3.42 7.12 16.37
N PRO A 209 3.94 6.79 17.57
CA PRO A 209 3.77 7.64 18.76
C PRO A 209 4.24 9.08 18.52
N SER A 210 5.33 9.26 17.78
CA SER A 210 5.89 10.58 17.44
C SER A 210 4.94 11.46 16.64
N THR A 211 4.06 10.88 15.81
CA THR A 211 3.02 11.62 15.07
C THR A 211 1.80 11.87 15.96
N PHE A 212 1.37 10.88 16.74
CA PHE A 212 0.23 11.01 17.65
C PHE A 212 0.43 12.13 18.69
N PHE A 213 1.63 12.22 19.27
CA PHE A 213 1.96 13.21 20.29
C PHE A 213 2.25 14.63 19.74
N GLN A 214 2.08 14.86 18.44
CA GLN A 214 2.07 16.23 17.90
C GLN A 214 0.74 16.96 18.15
N TRP A 215 -0.32 16.22 18.48
CA TRP A 215 -1.58 16.81 18.92
C TRP A 215 -1.49 17.30 20.36
N SER A 216 -2.23 18.36 20.66
CA SER A 216 -2.31 18.91 22.01
C SER A 216 -2.97 17.93 22.99
N PHE A 217 -2.72 18.09 24.28
CA PHE A 217 -3.32 17.27 25.32
C PHE A 217 -4.86 17.23 25.23
N SER A 218 -5.51 18.38 24.97
CA SER A 218 -6.97 18.46 24.85
C SER A 218 -7.51 17.77 23.60
N GLU A 219 -6.77 17.79 22.49
CA GLU A 219 -7.11 17.04 21.28
C GLU A 219 -7.00 15.53 21.53
N ILE A 220 -5.91 15.08 22.15
CA ILE A 220 -5.72 13.67 22.52
C ILE A 220 -6.81 13.20 23.49
N GLU A 221 -7.11 13.98 24.52
CA GLU A 221 -8.20 13.68 25.46
C GLU A 221 -9.55 13.55 24.74
N SER A 222 -9.84 14.47 23.81
CA SER A 222 -11.07 14.42 23.00
C SER A 222 -11.15 13.17 22.13
N ILE A 223 -10.03 12.58 21.70
CA ILE A 223 -10.05 11.31 20.94
C ILE A 223 -10.63 10.19 21.80
N PHE A 224 -10.19 10.07 23.05
CA PHE A 224 -10.62 8.99 23.93
C PHE A 224 -12.01 9.19 24.54
N GLN A 225 -12.42 10.45 24.75
CA GLN A 225 -13.70 10.76 25.41
C GLN A 225 -14.84 11.04 24.43
N ASN A 226 -14.55 11.72 23.32
CA ASN A 226 -15.56 12.37 22.47
C ASN A 226 -15.22 12.24 20.97
N SER A 227 -14.87 11.03 20.53
CA SER A 227 -14.62 10.75 19.11
C SER A 227 -15.29 9.46 18.64
N SER A 228 -15.24 9.26 17.33
CA SER A 228 -15.68 8.04 16.64
C SER A 228 -14.64 6.91 16.69
N LEU A 229 -13.46 7.14 17.26
CA LEU A 229 -12.36 6.18 17.26
C LEU A 229 -12.71 4.96 18.10
N LYS A 230 -12.73 3.79 17.46
CA LYS A 230 -12.97 2.49 18.10
C LYS A 230 -11.68 1.76 18.42
N SER A 231 -10.66 1.95 17.59
CA SER A 231 -9.39 1.24 17.69
C SER A 231 -8.22 2.16 17.37
N LEU A 232 -7.28 2.26 18.30
CA LEU A 232 -6.04 2.98 18.16
C LEU A 232 -4.88 2.00 18.30
N LEU A 233 -4.02 1.94 17.30
CA LEU A 233 -2.77 1.21 17.33
C LEU A 233 -1.61 2.20 17.32
N LEU A 234 -0.91 2.33 18.45
CA LEU A 234 0.30 3.14 18.57
C LEU A 234 1.53 2.24 18.50
N GLY A 235 2.32 2.42 17.45
CA GLY A 235 3.55 1.65 17.23
C GLY A 235 3.73 1.21 15.78
N GLU A 236 4.80 0.46 15.55
CA GLU A 236 5.12 -0.17 14.27
C GLU A 236 4.59 -1.62 14.28
N LEU A 237 3.27 -1.81 14.13
CA LEU A 237 2.70 -3.15 14.05
C LEU A 237 3.04 -3.77 12.69
N SER A 238 4.08 -4.61 12.69
CA SER A 238 4.48 -5.32 11.50
C SER A 238 3.69 -6.62 11.30
N CYS A 239 3.29 -6.89 10.07
CA CYS A 239 2.50 -8.05 9.68
C CYS A 239 3.23 -9.40 9.88
N TRP A 240 4.57 -9.38 9.99
CA TRP A 240 5.40 -10.55 10.23
C TRP A 240 5.71 -10.79 11.71
N ALA A 241 5.45 -9.82 12.60
CA ALA A 241 5.60 -10.04 14.05
C ALA A 241 4.63 -11.10 14.62
N PHE A 242 3.61 -11.50 13.85
CA PHE A 242 2.71 -12.62 14.19
C PHE A 242 3.19 -14.00 13.69
N LEU A 243 4.33 -14.08 12.99
CA LEU A 243 4.97 -15.32 12.56
C LEU A 243 6.45 -15.32 12.96
N ALA A 244 6.70 -15.53 14.26
CA ALA A 244 8.05 -15.85 14.72
C ALA A 244 8.35 -17.33 14.45
N GLU A 245 9.11 -17.59 13.38
CA GLU A 245 10.21 -18.56 13.36
C GLU A 245 11.17 -18.14 12.23
N ILE A 246 12.31 -17.54 12.62
CA ILE A 246 13.42 -17.21 11.72
C ILE A 246 14.50 -18.26 11.99
N THR A 247 14.74 -19.15 11.02
CA THR A 247 15.90 -20.05 11.01
C THR A 247 16.85 -19.62 9.89
N GLU A 248 17.90 -18.90 10.30
CA GLU A 248 19.21 -18.59 9.67
C GLU A 248 19.31 -18.25 8.16
N ALA A 249 20.06 -17.19 7.84
CA ALA A 249 20.53 -16.88 6.48
C ALA A 249 21.96 -16.29 6.49
N GLN A 250 22.77 -16.68 5.49
CA GLN A 250 24.15 -16.23 5.23
C GLN A 250 24.29 -15.54 3.85
N GLU A 251 25.31 -14.69 3.71
CA GLU A 251 25.57 -13.62 2.70
C GLU A 251 26.60 -14.00 1.60
N ILE A 252 26.46 -13.51 0.34
CA ILE A 252 27.54 -13.38 -0.71
C ILE A 252 27.23 -12.24 -1.73
N ASN A 253 28.25 -11.59 -2.35
CA ASN A 253 28.23 -10.24 -2.99
C ASN A 253 28.87 -10.12 -4.43
N LEU A 254 28.46 -9.10 -5.24
CA LEU A 254 29.16 -8.21 -6.24
C LEU A 254 28.80 -8.17 -7.78
N GLY A 255 28.56 -6.94 -8.34
CA GLY A 255 29.30 -6.40 -9.54
C GLY A 255 28.60 -5.85 -10.84
N CYS A 256 28.50 -4.50 -10.99
CA CYS A 256 28.55 -3.60 -12.21
C CYS A 256 27.45 -3.52 -13.33
N VAL A 257 27.44 -2.40 -14.11
CA VAL A 257 26.28 -1.62 -14.70
C VAL A 257 26.30 -1.46 -16.24
N LEU A 258 25.14 -1.22 -16.91
CA LEU A 258 24.78 -0.36 -18.09
C LEU A 258 23.35 -0.75 -18.61
N ASP A 259 22.57 -0.07 -19.47
CA ASP A 259 21.98 1.29 -19.57
C ASP A 259 20.57 1.15 -20.23
N ASP A 260 19.65 2.10 -19.97
CA ASP A 260 18.37 2.44 -20.66
C ASP A 260 17.02 1.71 -20.37
N THR A 261 16.00 2.47 -19.90
CA THR A 261 14.70 2.83 -20.58
C THR A 261 13.56 3.18 -19.58
N VAL A 262 12.69 4.17 -19.92
CA VAL A 262 11.58 4.76 -19.13
C VAL A 262 10.21 4.56 -19.84
N PHE A 263 9.11 4.34 -19.10
CA PHE A 263 7.74 4.07 -19.63
C PHE A 263 6.67 5.12 -19.22
N GLU A 264 5.62 5.33 -20.04
CA GLU A 264 4.55 6.35 -19.88
C GLU A 264 3.13 5.73 -19.92
N ILE A 265 2.17 6.23 -19.11
CA ILE A 265 0.77 5.74 -19.01
C ILE A 265 -0.22 6.73 -19.67
N LYS A 266 -1.16 6.20 -20.47
CA LYS A 266 -2.22 6.96 -21.18
C LYS A 266 -3.60 6.32 -20.95
N GLY A 267 -4.65 7.14 -20.92
CA GLY A 267 -6.04 6.70 -20.80
C GLY A 267 -6.68 6.31 -22.14
N ASP A 268 -7.97 5.92 -22.12
CA ASP A 268 -8.70 5.31 -23.25
C ASP A 268 -8.69 6.15 -24.55
N ASN A 269 -8.55 7.47 -24.45
CA ASN A 269 -8.45 8.39 -25.60
C ASN A 269 -6.99 8.73 -25.99
N SER A 270 -6.00 7.94 -25.53
CA SER A 270 -4.56 8.26 -25.63
C SER A 270 -4.14 9.58 -24.95
N GLN A 271 -5.02 10.15 -24.11
CA GLN A 271 -4.68 11.31 -23.28
C GLN A 271 -3.81 10.86 -22.11
N LYS A 272 -2.75 11.63 -21.83
CA LYS A 272 -1.91 11.43 -20.65
C LYS A 272 -2.75 11.60 -19.39
N ILE A 273 -2.76 10.60 -18.53
CA ILE A 273 -3.42 10.71 -17.23
C ILE A 273 -2.48 11.54 -16.34
N MET A 274 -2.83 12.81 -16.14
CA MET A 274 -2.01 13.78 -15.39
C MET A 274 -2.40 13.85 -13.91
N GLU A 275 -3.56 13.31 -13.51
CA GLU A 275 -4.04 13.31 -12.14
C GLU A 275 -3.63 12.01 -11.43
N GLY A 276 -2.60 12.12 -10.61
CA GLY A 276 -1.94 11.01 -9.89
C GLY A 276 -0.43 11.14 -10.01
N GLU A 277 0.26 11.41 -8.90
CA GLU A 277 1.72 11.42 -8.87
C GLU A 277 2.25 9.99 -8.66
N GLY A 278 2.96 9.46 -9.65
CA GLY A 278 3.72 8.22 -9.54
C GLY A 278 4.33 7.75 -10.86
N GLU A 279 5.53 7.18 -10.81
CA GLU A 279 6.22 6.53 -11.93
C GLU A 279 6.16 5.01 -11.71
N LEU A 280 5.67 4.26 -12.70
CA LEU A 280 5.63 2.79 -12.67
C LEU A 280 6.88 2.26 -13.37
N PHE A 281 7.74 1.58 -12.63
CA PHE A 281 8.89 0.87 -13.19
C PHE A 281 8.50 -0.60 -13.40
N ALA A 282 8.33 -1.00 -14.66
CA ALA A 282 8.18 -2.40 -15.06
C ALA A 282 9.49 -2.86 -15.72
N VAL A 283 10.22 -3.76 -15.07
CA VAL A 283 11.42 -4.37 -15.65
C VAL A 283 10.98 -5.66 -16.36
N ARG A 284 11.25 -5.75 -17.66
CA ARG A 284 11.08 -6.96 -18.46
C ARG A 284 12.46 -7.58 -18.65
N THR A 285 12.60 -8.88 -18.40
CA THR A 285 13.83 -9.63 -18.74
C THR A 285 13.71 -10.14 -20.17
N GLU A 286 14.73 -9.88 -21.00
CA GLU A 286 14.83 -10.48 -22.33
C GLU A 286 15.75 -11.72 -22.27
N TYR A 287 15.32 -12.79 -22.94
CA TYR A 287 16.16 -13.93 -23.25
C TYR A 287 17.20 -13.56 -24.32
N VAL A 288 18.44 -14.00 -24.14
CA VAL A 288 19.35 -14.29 -25.25
C VAL A 288 19.65 -15.79 -25.20
N ILE A 289 19.46 -16.46 -26.34
CA ILE A 289 19.50 -17.91 -26.59
C ILE A 289 20.78 -18.56 -26.04
#